data_AF-A0A0C3GIF7-F1
#
_entry.id   AF-A0A0C3GIF7-F1
#
_cell.length_a   1.000
_cell.length_b   1.000
_cell.length_c   1.000
_cell.angle_alpha   90.00
_cell.angle_beta   90.00
_cell.angle_gamma   90.00
#
_symmetry.space_group_name_H-M   'P 1'
#
loop_
_entity.id
_entity.type
_entity.pdbx_description
1 polymer ?
#
loop_
_entity_poly.entity_id
_entity_poly.type
_entity_poly.pdbx_seq_one_letter_code
_entity_poly.pdbx_strand_id
1 'polypeptide(L)' 'LTIQRSDPIVSPGTMSSHVHAVIGGTGFQQTMSATTAPNSLDTTCDKKLDHSNYWQPQLYHE' A
#
# COMPACT_ATOMS: atom_id res chain seq x y z
N LEU A 1 -6.79 5.81 -4.00
CA LEU A 1 -5.42 6.03 -4.53
C LEU A 1 -4.63 6.82 -3.52
N THR A 2 -3.51 6.28 -3.05
CA THR A 2 -2.49 7.02 -2.27
C THR A 2 -1.16 6.93 -3.00
N ILE A 3 -0.32 7.96 -2.89
CA ILE A 3 1.04 7.99 -3.45
C ILE A 3 2.00 8.22 -2.29
N GLN A 4 2.94 7.31 -2.05
CA GLN A 4 3.82 7.40 -0.88
C GLN A 4 5.15 6.64 -1.05
N ARG A 5 6.18 7.11 -0.33
CA ARG A 5 7.47 6.42 -0.15
C ARG A 5 7.38 5.36 0.93
N SER A 6 6.56 4.35 0.72
CA SER A 6 6.32 3.25 1.66
C SER A 6 6.31 1.92 0.91
N ASP A 7 7.19 1.01 1.32
CA ASP A 7 7.21 -0.38 0.86
C ASP A 7 7.30 -1.29 2.10
N PRO A 8 6.17 -1.80 2.60
CA PRO A 8 6.15 -2.65 3.79
C PRO A 8 6.79 -4.03 3.59
N ILE A 9 7.18 -4.40 2.36
CA ILE A 9 7.89 -5.65 2.06
C ILE A 9 9.40 -5.41 2.06
N VAL A 10 9.88 -4.37 1.37
CA VAL A 10 11.32 -4.10 1.18
C VAL A 10 11.90 -3.21 2.28
N SER A 11 11.14 -2.25 2.80
CA SER A 11 11.58 -1.30 3.84
C SER A 11 10.53 -1.13 4.93
N PRO A 12 10.25 -2.19 5.73
CA PRO A 12 9.17 -2.16 6.70
C PRO A 12 9.42 -1.10 7.80
N GLY A 13 8.44 -0.24 8.03
CA GLY A 13 8.46 0.77 9.09
C GLY A 13 9.39 1.95 8.85
N THR A 14 10.01 2.06 7.67
CA THR A 14 10.88 3.17 7.30
C THR A 14 10.51 3.72 5.93
N MET A 15 11.11 4.85 5.56
CA MET A 15 10.90 5.45 4.26
C MET A 15 11.53 4.58 3.16
N SER A 16 10.74 4.21 2.15
CA SER A 16 11.24 3.43 1.01
C SER A 16 12.19 4.24 0.12
N SER A 17 13.11 3.53 -0.53
CA SER A 17 13.99 4.05 -1.59
C SER A 17 13.23 4.50 -2.84
N HIS A 18 11.96 4.12 -2.98
CA HIS A 18 11.12 4.46 -4.13
C HIS A 18 9.70 4.85 -3.70
N VAL A 19 8.95 5.43 -4.64
CA VAL A 19 7.54 5.83 -4.45
C VAL A 19 6.64 4.78 -5.07
N HIS A 20 5.51 4.51 -4.43
CA HIS A 20 4.43 3.74 -5.04
C HIS A 20 3.17 4.57 -5.21
N ALA A 21 2.49 4.36 -6.33
CA ALA A 21 1.07 4.62 -6.43
C ALA A 21 0.32 3.35 -6.02
N VAL A 22 -0.56 3.47 -5.02
CA VAL A 22 -1.25 2.34 -4.38
C VAL A 22 -2.77 2.49 -4.48
N ILE A 23 -3.44 1.43 -4.90
CA ILE A 23 -4.89 1.28 -4.92
C ILE A 23 -5.29 -0.01 -4.19
N GLY A 24 -6.54 -0.09 -3.74
CA GLY A 24 -7.08 -1.25 -3.04
C GLY A 24 -7.46 -0.96 -1.60
N GLY A 25 -7.14 -1.88 -0.69
CA GLY A 25 -7.51 -1.80 0.73
C GLY A 25 -7.03 -0.52 1.42
N THR A 26 -7.86 0.03 2.31
CA THR A 26 -7.54 1.26 3.06
C THR A 26 -6.52 1.07 4.19
N GLY A 27 -6.12 -0.18 4.48
CA GLY A 27 -5.12 -0.52 5.49
C GLY A 27 -3.66 -0.47 5.04
N PHE A 28 -3.36 0.03 3.83
CA PHE A 28 -1.96 0.13 3.38
C PHE A 28 -1.16 1.16 4.19
N GLN A 29 -0.01 0.74 4.71
CA GLN A 29 0.83 1.53 5.62
C GLN A 29 2.28 0.98 5.64
N GLN A 30 3.23 1.73 6.20
CA GLN A 30 4.67 1.36 6.23
C GLN A 30 4.96 0.04 6.96
N THR A 31 4.11 -0.37 7.90
CA THR A 31 4.21 -1.64 8.61
C THR A 31 2.96 -2.48 8.39
N MET A 32 3.08 -3.58 7.65
CA MET A 32 1.97 -4.52 7.44
C MET A 32 2.34 -5.89 7.98
N SER A 33 1.35 -6.56 8.57
CA SER A 33 1.38 -7.99 8.87
C SER A 33 0.43 -8.74 7.94
N ALA A 34 0.38 -10.06 8.05
CA ALA A 34 -0.57 -10.89 7.32
C ALA A 34 -2.05 -10.54 7.60
N THR A 35 -2.34 -9.81 8.68
CA THR A 35 -3.72 -9.44 9.06
C THR A 35 -4.07 -8.01 8.72
N THR A 36 -3.10 -7.15 8.34
CA THR A 36 -3.38 -5.73 8.09
C THR A 36 -4.27 -5.53 6.86
N ALA A 37 -3.93 -6.15 5.72
CA ALA A 37 -4.73 -5.97 4.50
C ALA A 37 -6.15 -6.57 4.64
N PRO A 38 -6.34 -7.84 5.09
CA PRO A 38 -7.68 -8.40 5.26
C PRO A 38 -8.60 -7.59 6.19
N ASN A 39 -8.04 -6.96 7.21
CA ASN A 39 -8.78 -6.16 8.19
C ASN A 39 -8.95 -4.69 7.79
N SER A 40 -8.64 -4.30 6.55
CA SER A 40 -8.92 -2.95 6.05
C SER A 40 -10.41 -2.63 6.17
N LEU A 41 -10.74 -1.37 6.49
CA LEU A 41 -12.13 -0.94 6.70
C LEU A 41 -12.92 -0.83 5.39
N ASP A 42 -12.23 -0.54 4.29
CA ASP A 42 -12.82 -0.35 2.97
C ASP A 42 -11.76 -0.58 1.88
N THR A 43 -12.15 -0.42 0.62
CA THR A 43 -11.27 -0.52 -0.53
C THR A 43 -11.62 0.54 -1.57
N THR A 44 -10.62 0.98 -2.34
CA THR A 44 -10.87 1.86 -3.49
C THR A 44 -11.27 1.10 -4.75
N CYS A 45 -11.29 -0.23 -4.71
CA CYS A 45 -11.75 -1.09 -5.80
C CYS A 45 -13.27 -1.15 -5.88
N ASP A 46 -13.81 -1.53 -7.04
CA ASP A 46 -15.25 -1.75 -7.22
C ASP A 46 -15.75 -3.01 -6.47
N LYS A 47 -14.86 -3.98 -6.25
CA LYS A 47 -15.13 -5.19 -5.47
C LYS A 47 -14.90 -4.91 -3.98
N LYS A 48 -15.98 -4.60 -3.26
CA LYS A 48 -15.95 -4.26 -1.82
C LYS A 48 -15.28 -5.29 -0.91
N LEU A 49 -15.23 -6.57 -1.31
CA LEU A 49 -14.59 -7.64 -0.52
C LEU A 49 -13.09 -7.78 -0.83
N ASP A 50 -12.58 -7.10 -1.85
CA ASP A 50 -11.17 -7.13 -2.20
C ASP A 50 -10.40 -6.05 -1.44
N HIS A 51 -9.73 -6.48 -0.38
CA HIS A 51 -8.85 -5.64 0.43
C HIS A 51 -7.37 -5.79 0.06
N SER A 52 -7.07 -6.41 -1.08
CA SER A 52 -5.70 -6.53 -1.57
C SER A 52 -5.14 -5.15 -1.88
N ASN A 53 -3.81 -5.02 -1.80
CA ASN A 53 -3.11 -3.82 -2.22
C ASN A 53 -2.46 -4.06 -3.57
N TYR A 54 -2.79 -3.22 -4.55
CA TYR A 54 -2.15 -3.19 -5.84
C TYR A 54 -1.30 -1.93 -5.92
N TRP A 55 0.01 -2.11 -6.05
CA TRP A 55 0.94 -0.99 -6.12
C TRP A 55 1.86 -1.11 -7.32
N GLN A 56 2.16 0.04 -7.90
CA GLN A 56 3.15 0.16 -8.96
C GLN A 56 4.27 1.10 -8.49
N PRO A 57 5.54 0.77 -8.74
CA PRO A 57 6.62 1.73 -8.52
C PRO A 57 6.46 2.91 -9.46
N GLN A 58 6.76 4.11 -8.96
CA GLN A 58 6.89 5.32 -9.77
C GLN A 58 8.36 5.72 -9.86
N LEU A 59 8.73 6.28 -11.00
CA LEU A 59 9.99 7.02 -11.13
C LEU A 59 9.93 8.19 -10.14
N TYR A 60 10.71 8.08 -9.07
CA TYR A 60 10.97 9.17 -8.15
C TYR A 60 12.28 9.84 -8.57
N HIS A 61 12.23 11.13 -8.85
CA HIS A 61 13.42 11.96 -9.02
C HIS A 61 13.54 12.84 -7.78
N GLU A 62 14.73 12.87 -7.20
CA GLU A 62 15.12 13.79 -6.13
C GLU A 62 15.47 15.17 -6.68
#